data_AF-A0A536ZW82-F1
#
_entry.id   AF-A0A536ZW82-F1
#
_cell.length_a   1.000
_cell.length_b   1.000
_cell.length_c   1.000
_cell.angle_alpha   90.00
_cell.angle_beta   90.00
_cell.angle_gamma   90.00
#
_symmetry.space_group_name_H-M   'P 1'
#
loop_
_entity.id
_entity.type
_entity.pdbx_description
1 polymer ?
#
loop_
_entity_poly.entity_id
_entity_poly.type
_entity_poly.pdbx_seq_one_letter_code
_entity_poly.pdbx_strand_id
1 'polypeptide(L)'
;MIVVHHLNNSRSQRVLWLLEELGLPYEIKRYQRDPKTMLAPAALREVHPLGKSPVLSEGDLTLAESGAIIEYLVERHGRGRLIPPAGTRDRLRYTYWLHFAEGSAMPPLVMKLVFDRIEKGPMPFFVRPVARAIAGRV
;
A
#
# COMPACT_ATOMS: atom_id res chain seq x y z
N MET A 1 -4.40 18.44 -11.15
CA MET A 1 -3.71 18.45 -9.84
C MET A 1 -3.72 17.05 -9.30
N ILE A 2 -2.60 16.54 -8.78
CA ILE A 2 -2.50 15.20 -8.21
C ILE A 2 -3.01 15.23 -6.76
N VAL A 3 -3.92 14.33 -6.42
CA VAL A 3 -4.40 14.10 -5.05
C VAL A 3 -4.09 12.66 -4.65
N VAL A 4 -3.41 12.49 -3.53
CA VAL A 4 -3.14 11.17 -2.94
C VAL A 4 -4.08 10.93 -1.76
N HIS A 5 -4.92 9.90 -1.88
CA HIS A 5 -5.80 9.44 -0.80
C HIS A 5 -5.02 8.52 0.14
N HIS A 6 -4.40 9.14 1.15
CA HIS A 6 -3.51 8.51 2.11
C HIS A 6 -4.25 7.98 3.34
N LEU A 7 -4.08 6.69 3.64
CA LEU A 7 -4.50 6.08 4.90
C LEU A 7 -3.27 5.80 5.77
N ASN A 8 -3.36 6.04 7.08
CA ASN A 8 -2.30 5.65 8.00
C ASN A 8 -2.02 4.13 7.93
N ASN A 9 -0.73 3.75 8.04
CA ASN A 9 -0.27 2.36 7.91
C ASN A 9 -0.80 1.70 6.62
N SER A 10 -0.53 2.33 5.48
CA SER A 10 -0.90 1.83 4.16
C SER A 10 0.25 1.94 3.17
N ARG A 11 0.08 1.32 2.00
CA ARG A 11 1.08 1.34 0.92
C ARG A 11 1.24 2.72 0.29
N SER A 12 0.39 3.69 0.61
CA SER A 12 0.45 5.04 0.03
C SER A 12 1.77 5.79 0.28
N GLN A 13 2.53 5.40 1.31
CA GLN A 13 3.86 5.95 1.56
C GLN A 13 4.81 5.83 0.36
N ARG A 14 4.72 4.74 -0.43
CA ARG A 14 5.55 4.57 -1.63
C ARG A 14 5.23 5.58 -2.72
N VAL A 15 3.94 5.96 -2.84
CA VAL A 15 3.47 6.94 -3.82
C VAL A 15 3.91 8.34 -3.39
N LEU A 16 3.76 8.66 -2.10
CA LEU A 16 4.23 9.94 -1.55
C LEU A 16 5.73 10.09 -1.77
N TRP A 17 6.54 9.07 -1.44
CA TRP A 17 7.97 9.12 -1.68
C TRP A 17 8.32 9.31 -3.16
N LEU A 18 7.68 8.57 -4.07
CA LEU A 18 7.90 8.76 -5.50
C LEU A 18 7.56 10.18 -5.98
N LEU A 19 6.47 10.78 -5.48
CA LEU A 19 6.10 12.16 -5.84
C LEU A 19 7.18 13.16 -5.42
N GLU A 20 7.78 12.97 -4.24
CA GLU A 20 8.94 13.77 -3.80
C GLU A 20 10.16 13.57 -4.72
N GLU A 21 10.52 12.33 -5.06
CA GLU A 21 11.64 12.02 -5.98
C GLU A 21 11.44 12.61 -7.38
N LEU A 22 10.18 12.69 -7.82
CA LEU A 22 9.81 13.30 -9.09
C LEU A 22 9.71 14.83 -9.01
N GLY A 23 9.68 15.41 -7.81
CA GLY A 23 9.51 16.84 -7.58
C GLY A 23 8.12 17.36 -8.01
N LEU A 24 7.08 16.52 -7.89
CA LEU A 24 5.74 16.86 -8.34
C LEU A 24 4.93 17.55 -7.24
N PRO A 25 4.14 18.59 -7.56
CA PRO A 25 3.19 19.14 -6.63
C PRO A 25 1.99 18.20 -6.48
N TYR A 26 1.56 17.96 -5.23
CA TYR A 26 0.41 17.13 -4.93
C TYR A 26 -0.27 17.55 -3.63
N GLU A 27 -1.52 17.14 -3.46
CA GLU A 27 -2.25 17.26 -2.20
C GLU A 27 -2.43 15.90 -1.54
N ILE A 28 -2.46 15.89 -0.21
CA ILE A 28 -2.74 14.68 0.58
C ILE A 28 -4.13 14.79 1.19
N LYS A 29 -5.05 13.95 0.73
CA LYS A 29 -6.30 13.70 1.45
C LYS A 29 -6.07 12.58 2.46
N ARG A 30 -5.99 12.95 3.74
CA ARG A 30 -5.67 12.02 4.84
C ARG A 30 -6.92 11.31 5.36
N TYR A 31 -6.76 10.02 5.61
CA TYR A 31 -7.73 9.13 6.22
C TYR A 31 -7.08 8.43 7.40
N GLN A 32 -7.90 8.12 8.41
CA GLN A 32 -7.46 7.38 9.58
C GLN A 32 -8.25 6.08 9.69
N ARG A 33 -7.52 5.00 10.00
CA ARG A 33 -8.11 3.73 10.39
C ARG A 33 -8.82 3.91 11.72
N ASP A 34 -9.92 3.18 11.88
CA ASP A 34 -10.59 3.11 13.17
C ASP A 34 -9.62 2.53 14.22
N PRO A 35 -9.42 3.19 15.38
CA PRO A 35 -8.39 2.80 16.34
C PRO A 35 -8.67 1.46 17.03
N LYS A 36 -9.92 0.97 16.99
CA LYS A 36 -10.33 -0.29 17.63
C LYS A 36 -10.27 -1.46 16.65
N THR A 37 -10.64 -1.26 15.40
CA THR A 37 -10.79 -2.32 14.39
C THR A 37 -9.66 -2.31 13.36
N MET A 38 -8.90 -1.20 13.26
CA MET A 38 -7.90 -0.95 12.22
C MET A 38 -8.46 -0.95 10.79
N LEU A 39 -9.79 -0.90 10.63
CA LEU A 39 -10.43 -0.86 9.32
C LEU A 39 -10.35 0.53 8.71
N ALA A 40 -10.33 0.57 7.37
CA ALA A 40 -10.39 1.81 6.62
C ALA A 40 -11.79 2.46 6.74
N PRO A 41 -11.89 3.80 6.76
CA PRO A 41 -13.18 4.49 6.86
C PRO A 41 -14.02 4.30 5.59
N ALA A 42 -15.35 4.33 5.73
CA ALA A 42 -16.28 4.16 4.60
C ALA A 42 -16.06 5.21 3.49
N ALA A 43 -15.62 6.41 3.84
CA ALA A 43 -15.31 7.49 2.91
C ALA A 43 -14.25 7.15 1.84
N LEU A 44 -13.45 6.08 2.01
CA LEU A 44 -12.54 5.61 0.96
C LEU A 44 -13.27 4.85 -0.16
N ARG A 45 -14.43 4.23 0.13
CA ARG A 45 -15.25 3.57 -0.91
C ARG A 45 -15.90 4.58 -1.84
N GLU A 46 -16.20 5.76 -1.34
CA GLU A 46 -16.70 6.90 -2.14
C GLU A 46 -15.65 7.42 -3.13
N VAL A 47 -14.37 7.13 -2.90
CA VAL A 47 -13.27 7.48 -3.83
C VAL A 47 -13.05 6.36 -4.84
N HIS A 48 -12.93 5.11 -4.36
CA HIS A 48 -12.72 3.95 -5.21
C HIS A 48 -13.37 2.70 -4.58
N PRO A 49 -14.08 1.84 -5.35
CA PRO A 49 -14.84 0.70 -4.82
C PRO A 49 -14.07 -0.26 -3.91
N LEU A 50 -12.74 -0.37 -4.11
CA LEU A 50 -11.87 -1.18 -3.25
C LEU A 50 -11.85 -0.73 -1.78
N GLY A 51 -12.14 0.55 -1.49
CA GLY A 51 -12.16 1.09 -0.13
C GLY A 51 -10.82 1.01 0.61
N LYS A 52 -9.72 1.07 -0.14
CA LYS A 52 -8.33 0.94 0.36
C LYS A 52 -7.47 2.09 -0.16
N SER A 53 -6.32 2.28 0.46
CA SER A 53 -5.28 3.21 0.00
C SER A 53 -3.99 2.47 -0.38
N PRO A 54 -3.19 2.99 -1.31
CA PRO A 54 -3.36 4.28 -2.00
C PRO A 54 -4.45 4.28 -3.08
N VAL A 55 -4.99 5.47 -3.31
CA VAL A 55 -5.67 5.87 -4.54
C VAL A 55 -5.08 7.21 -4.97
N LEU A 56 -4.81 7.37 -6.25
CA LEU A 56 -4.37 8.63 -6.87
C LEU A 56 -5.50 9.17 -7.73
N SER A 57 -5.80 10.46 -7.59
CA SER A 57 -6.71 11.17 -8.50
C SER A 57 -5.97 12.29 -9.22
N GLU A 58 -6.16 12.39 -10.54
CA GLU A 58 -5.60 13.46 -11.37
C GLU A 58 -6.56 13.81 -12.51
N GLY A 59 -7.23 14.96 -12.40
CA GLY A 59 -8.33 15.29 -13.31
C GLY A 59 -9.48 14.30 -13.13
N ASP A 60 -9.95 13.70 -14.22
CA ASP A 60 -11.02 12.69 -14.19
C ASP A 60 -10.49 11.27 -13.90
N LEU A 61 -9.16 11.07 -13.85
CA LEU A 61 -8.56 9.78 -13.53
C LEU A 61 -8.62 9.52 -12.03
N THR A 62 -9.08 8.33 -11.65
CA THR A 62 -8.93 7.77 -10.30
C THR A 62 -8.35 6.38 -10.41
N LEU A 63 -7.14 6.19 -9.86
CA LEU A 63 -6.34 4.99 -10.02
C LEU A 63 -6.01 4.39 -8.65
N ALA A 64 -6.40 3.14 -8.46
CA ALA A 64 -5.96 2.32 -7.32
C ALA A 64 -4.79 1.41 -7.72
N GLU A 65 -4.30 0.61 -6.77
CA GLU A 65 -3.13 -0.27 -6.90
C GLU A 65 -1.79 0.47 -6.95
N SER A 66 -1.02 0.34 -5.88
CA SER A 66 0.20 1.13 -5.69
C SER A 66 1.30 0.89 -6.74
N GLY A 67 1.37 -0.31 -7.33
CA GLY A 67 2.30 -0.61 -8.43
C GLY A 67 1.90 0.11 -9.72
N ALA A 68 0.61 0.04 -10.08
CA ALA A 68 0.06 0.73 -11.24
C ALA A 68 0.19 2.27 -11.10
N ILE A 69 -0.05 2.80 -9.91
CA ILE A 69 0.17 4.23 -9.62
C ILE A 69 1.63 4.64 -9.84
N ILE A 70 2.59 3.81 -9.41
CA ILE A 70 4.02 4.08 -9.63
C ILE A 70 4.34 4.10 -11.12
N GLU A 71 3.91 3.09 -11.87
CA GLU A 71 4.15 3.03 -13.32
C GLU A 71 3.56 4.24 -14.04
N TYR A 72 2.30 4.56 -13.75
CA TYR A 72 1.63 5.75 -14.28
C TYR A 72 2.43 7.03 -14.03
N LEU A 73 2.85 7.27 -12.77
CA LEU A 73 3.58 8.48 -12.41
C LEU A 73 4.94 8.57 -13.11
N VAL A 74 5.68 7.46 -13.16
CA VAL A 74 7.00 7.44 -13.79
C VAL A 74 6.91 7.59 -15.30
N GLU A 75 5.95 6.92 -15.95
CA GLU A 75 5.74 7.04 -17.40
C GLU A 75 5.29 8.45 -17.80
N ARG A 76 4.32 9.02 -17.08
CA ARG A 76 3.72 10.32 -17.42
C ARG A 76 4.58 11.51 -17.00
N HIS A 77 5.22 11.44 -15.84
CA HIS A 77 5.91 12.58 -15.23
C HIS A 77 7.42 12.36 -15.03
N GLY A 78 7.92 11.13 -15.16
CA GLY A 78 9.33 10.79 -14.92
C GLY A 78 10.29 11.39 -15.95
N ARG A 79 9.81 11.72 -17.17
CA ARG A 79 10.64 12.23 -18.28
C ARG A 79 11.86 11.33 -18.56
N GLY A 80 11.64 10.01 -18.52
CA GLY A 80 12.69 9.00 -18.72
C GLY A 80 13.58 8.71 -17.50
N ARG A 81 13.33 9.34 -16.34
CA ARG A 81 14.01 9.03 -15.07
C ARG A 81 13.28 7.94 -14.29
N LEU A 82 13.98 7.30 -13.35
CA LEU A 82 13.45 6.30 -12.41
C LEU A 82 12.88 5.03 -13.03
N ILE A 83 13.08 4.85 -14.33
CA ILE A 83 12.67 3.67 -15.07
C ILE A 83 13.79 3.33 -16.07
N PRO A 84 14.36 2.10 -16.04
CA PRO A 84 15.38 1.71 -17.02
C PRO A 84 14.85 1.77 -18.48
N PRO A 85 15.69 1.61 -19.52
CA PRO A 85 15.18 1.50 -20.89
C PRO A 85 14.43 0.17 -21.12
N ALA A 86 13.40 0.20 -21.97
CA ALA A 86 12.66 -1.01 -22.35
C ALA A 86 13.59 -2.04 -23.04
N GLY A 87 13.25 -3.34 -22.90
CA GLY A 87 14.05 -4.43 -23.48
C GLY A 87 15.36 -4.75 -22.75
N THR A 88 15.72 -4.00 -21.71
CA THR A 88 16.95 -4.24 -20.94
C THR A 88 16.73 -5.23 -19.78
N ARG A 89 17.81 -5.90 -19.34
CA ARG A 89 17.77 -6.73 -18.12
C ARG A 89 17.41 -5.93 -16.88
N ASP A 90 17.80 -4.65 -16.82
CA ASP A 90 17.46 -3.78 -15.69
C ASP A 90 15.98 -3.40 -15.68
N ARG A 91 15.33 -3.23 -16.85
CA ARG A 91 13.86 -3.12 -16.92
C ARG A 91 13.19 -4.38 -16.35
N LEU A 92 13.68 -5.57 -16.69
CA LEU A 92 13.12 -6.81 -16.14
C LEU A 92 13.28 -6.87 -14.62
N ARG A 93 14.44 -6.50 -14.08
CA ARG A 93 14.68 -6.44 -12.63
C ARG A 93 13.77 -5.41 -11.95
N TYR A 94 13.62 -4.23 -12.54
CA TYR A 94 12.71 -3.19 -12.06
C TYR A 94 11.28 -3.73 -11.94
N THR A 95 10.76 -4.32 -13.00
CA THR A 95 9.40 -4.89 -13.02
C THR A 95 9.25 -6.03 -12.02
N TYR A 96 10.24 -6.91 -11.91
CA TYR A 96 10.24 -7.98 -10.91
C TYR A 96 10.09 -7.43 -9.49
N TRP A 97 10.90 -6.45 -9.09
CA TRP A 97 10.85 -5.90 -7.73
C TRP A 97 9.59 -5.10 -7.45
N LEU A 98 9.03 -4.42 -8.47
CA LEU A 98 7.75 -3.74 -8.36
C LEU A 98 6.62 -4.73 -8.00
N HIS A 99 6.57 -5.88 -8.67
CA HIS A 99 5.58 -6.91 -8.39
C HIS A 99 5.88 -7.70 -7.12
N PHE A 100 7.15 -8.02 -6.84
CA PHE A 100 7.57 -8.76 -5.65
C PHE A 100 7.08 -8.09 -4.36
N ALA A 101 7.11 -6.76 -4.30
CA ALA A 101 6.69 -5.99 -3.14
C ALA A 101 5.25 -6.32 -2.68
N GLU A 102 4.28 -6.43 -3.61
CA GLU A 102 2.90 -6.79 -3.28
C GLU A 102 2.63 -8.30 -3.38
N GLY A 103 3.25 -8.98 -4.35
CA GLY A 103 2.95 -10.38 -4.66
C GLY A 103 3.61 -11.39 -3.72
N SER A 104 4.81 -11.09 -3.19
CA SER A 104 5.60 -12.05 -2.42
C SER A 104 5.97 -11.54 -1.03
N ALA A 105 6.34 -10.26 -0.90
CA ALA A 105 6.73 -9.69 0.39
C ALA A 105 5.54 -9.31 1.28
N MET A 106 4.46 -8.77 0.70
CA MET A 106 3.31 -8.29 1.46
C MET A 106 2.48 -9.40 2.14
N PRO A 107 2.20 -10.56 1.50
CA PRO A 107 1.39 -11.62 2.12
C PRO A 107 1.91 -12.12 3.47
N PRO A 108 3.20 -12.49 3.63
CA PRO A 108 3.71 -12.93 4.95
C PRO A 108 3.67 -11.79 5.98
N LEU A 109 3.93 -10.54 5.58
CA LEU A 109 3.81 -9.40 6.48
C LEU A 109 2.37 -9.21 6.97
N VAL A 110 1.37 -9.31 6.08
CA VAL A 110 -0.04 -9.23 6.47
C VAL A 110 -0.41 -10.36 7.41
N MET A 111 0.03 -11.59 7.14
CA MET A 111 -0.21 -12.72 8.04
C MET A 111 0.39 -12.49 9.42
N LYS A 112 1.63 -12.01 9.50
CA LYS A 112 2.25 -11.63 10.78
C LYS A 112 1.42 -10.59 11.52
N LEU A 113 0.97 -9.52 10.84
CA LEU A 113 0.13 -8.48 11.46
C LEU A 113 -1.21 -9.03 11.97
N VAL A 114 -1.78 -10.02 11.28
CA VAL A 114 -3.00 -10.71 11.73
C VAL A 114 -2.72 -11.55 12.98
N PHE A 115 -1.65 -12.35 12.99
CA PHE A 115 -1.28 -13.17 14.16
C PHE A 115 -0.93 -12.32 15.38
N ASP A 116 -0.17 -11.24 15.21
CA ASP A 116 0.14 -10.27 16.27
C ASP A 116 -1.14 -9.69 16.89
N ARG A 117 -2.18 -9.46 16.07
CA ARG A 117 -3.48 -8.96 16.54
C ARG A 117 -4.25 -10.02 17.31
N ILE A 118 -4.25 -11.28 16.85
CA ILE A 118 -4.90 -12.39 17.54
C ILE A 118 -4.25 -12.61 18.91
N GLU A 119 -2.91 -12.61 18.99
CA GLU A 119 -2.19 -12.81 20.24
C GLU A 119 -2.51 -11.72 21.29
N LYS A 120 -2.64 -10.46 20.83
CA LYS A 120 -2.92 -9.30 21.69
C LYS A 120 -4.42 -9.07 21.92
N GLY A 121 -5.28 -9.83 21.24
CA GLY A 121 -6.73 -9.68 21.31
C GLY A 121 -7.31 -10.22 22.63
N PRO A 122 -8.50 -9.75 23.03
CA PRO A 122 -9.21 -10.33 24.16
C PRO A 122 -9.57 -11.78 23.84
N MET A 123 -9.04 -12.72 24.62
CA MET A 123 -9.33 -14.15 24.49
C MET A 123 -9.59 -14.77 25.87
N PRO A 124 -10.50 -15.76 25.97
CA PRO A 124 -10.65 -16.54 27.19
C PRO A 124 -9.32 -17.16 27.61
N PHE A 125 -9.05 -17.21 28.93
CA PHE A 125 -7.74 -17.59 29.45
C PHE A 125 -7.29 -18.99 28.97
N PHE A 126 -8.23 -19.90 28.72
CA PHE A 126 -7.96 -21.27 28.28
C PHE A 126 -7.59 -21.39 26.79
N VAL A 127 -7.96 -20.41 25.95
CA VAL A 127 -7.59 -20.36 24.52
C VAL A 127 -6.21 -19.72 24.33
N ARG A 128 -5.84 -18.82 25.24
CA ARG A 128 -4.63 -18.00 25.16
C ARG A 128 -3.31 -18.78 25.00
N PRO A 129 -3.07 -19.93 25.68
CA PRO A 129 -1.84 -20.70 25.53
C PRO A 129 -1.72 -21.33 24.14
N VAL A 130 -2.82 -21.88 23.61
CA VAL A 130 -2.86 -22.52 22.28
C VAL A 130 -2.64 -21.48 21.18
N ALA A 131 -3.32 -20.34 21.27
CA ALA A 131 -3.17 -19.26 20.30
C ALA A 131 -1.73 -18.70 20.24
N ARG A 132 -1.08 -18.54 21.40
CA ARG A 132 0.34 -18.13 21.47
C ARG A 132 1.29 -19.15 20.88
N ALA A 133 1.06 -20.44 21.15
CA ALA A 133 1.89 -21.52 20.60
C ALA A 133 1.80 -21.62 19.07
N ILE A 134 0.66 -21.28 18.47
CA ILE A 134 0.49 -21.24 17.00
C ILE A 134 1.11 -19.96 16.42
N ALA A 135 0.81 -18.80 17.00
CA ALA A 135 1.30 -17.51 16.52
C ALA A 135 2.84 -17.40 16.57
N GLY A 136 3.49 -17.94 17.60
CA GLY A 136 4.95 -17.89 17.74
C GLY A 136 5.75 -18.78 16.78
N ARG A 137 5.08 -19.56 15.91
CA ARG A 137 5.71 -20.40 14.88
C ARG A 137 5.70 -19.77 13.49
N VAL A 138 5.13 -18.58 13.33
CA VAL A 138 4.95 -17.87 12.05
C VAL A 138 5.80 -16.62 12.00
#